data_AF-A0A2S5V4F8-F1
#
_entry.id   AF-A0A2S5V4F8-F1
#
_cell.length_a   1.000
_cell.length_b   1.000
_cell.length_c   1.000
_cell.angle_alpha   90.00
_cell.angle_beta   90.00
_cell.angle_gamma   90.00
#
_symmetry.space_group_name_H-M   'P 1'
#
loop_
_entity.id
_entity.type
_entity.pdbx_description
1 polymer ?
#
loop_
_entity_poly.entity_id
_entity_poly.type
_entity_poly.pdbx_seq_one_letter_code
_entity_poly.pdbx_strand_id
1 'polypeptide(L)'
;MRSTLLRDALAEHDVTVPHNLLYTSNDNPFSEAGSRTMKYRSGYPKVFADSDSARAYIDDCVFCYDTEHRHSWIALFTPEQVHDGS
;
A
#
# COMPACT_ATOMS: atom_id res chain seq x y z
N MET A 1 -9.23 -1.51 20.14
CA MET A 1 -10.12 -0.34 20.26
C MET A 1 -10.90 -0.22 18.95
N ARG A 2 -12.23 -0.07 18.97
CA ARG A 2 -13.04 0.11 17.75
C ARG A 2 -13.47 1.57 17.65
N SER A 3 -13.17 2.22 16.53
CA SER A 3 -13.64 3.58 16.24
C SER A 3 -15.07 3.52 15.72
N THR A 4 -16.00 4.23 16.36
CA THR A 4 -17.39 4.37 15.89
C THR A 4 -17.44 5.22 14.64
N LEU A 5 -16.73 6.36 14.62
CA LEU A 5 -16.66 7.27 13.47
C LEU A 5 -16.20 6.58 12.18
N LEU A 6 -15.16 5.74 12.26
CA LEU A 6 -14.67 5.00 11.10
C LEU A 6 -15.70 3.96 10.62
N ARG A 7 -16.37 3.28 11.56
CA ARG A 7 -17.37 2.26 11.21
C ARG A 7 -18.57 2.86 10.49
N ASP A 8 -19.06 4.00 10.97
CA ASP A 8 -20.22 4.66 10.39
C ASP A 8 -19.88 5.15 8.97
N ALA A 9 -18.74 5.81 8.80
CA ALA A 9 -18.27 6.25 7.48
C ALA A 9 -18.11 5.10 6.48
N LEU A 10 -17.57 3.95 6.90
CA LEU A 10 -17.43 2.78 6.03
C LEU A 10 -18.80 2.17 5.66
N ALA A 11 -19.75 2.16 6.60
CA ALA A 11 -21.11 1.70 6.34
C ALA A 11 -21.87 2.61 5.36
N GLU A 12 -21.66 3.93 5.43
CA GLU A 12 -22.22 4.90 4.49
C GLU A 12 -21.75 4.70 3.04
N HIS A 13 -20.57 4.09 2.86
CA HIS A 13 -19.99 3.77 1.55
C HIS A 13 -20.16 2.29 1.15
N ASP A 14 -21.01 1.52 1.84
CA ASP A 14 -21.22 0.09 1.60
C ASP A 14 -19.91 -0.76 1.67
N VAL A 15 -18.92 -0.28 2.43
CA VAL A 15 -17.64 -0.99 2.60
C VAL A 15 -17.74 -2.00 3.74
N THR A 16 -17.61 -3.29 3.40
CA THR A 16 -17.54 -4.36 4.40
C THR A 16 -16.18 -4.35 5.10
N VAL A 17 -16.17 -4.46 6.44
CA VAL A 17 -14.94 -4.40 7.25
C VAL A 17 -14.52 -5.79 7.75
N PRO A 18 -13.63 -6.50 7.03
CA PRO A 18 -12.97 -7.66 7.58
C PRO A 18 -12.03 -7.24 8.72
N HIS A 19 -11.87 -8.10 9.72
CA HIS A 19 -10.95 -7.86 10.82
C HIS A 19 -9.90 -8.96 10.84
N ASN A 20 -8.65 -8.54 10.85
CA ASN A 20 -7.54 -9.48 10.89
C ASN A 20 -7.43 -10.15 12.26
N LEU A 21 -6.93 -11.37 12.27
CA LEU A 21 -6.61 -12.07 13.51
C LEU A 21 -5.52 -11.33 14.29
N LEU A 22 -5.73 -11.23 15.60
CA LEU A 22 -4.75 -10.62 16.49
C LEU A 22 -3.43 -11.41 16.45
N TYR A 23 -2.31 -10.68 16.45
CA TYR A 23 -0.95 -11.23 16.47
C TYR A 23 -0.59 -12.14 15.29
N THR A 24 -1.35 -12.08 14.19
CA THR A 24 -1.09 -12.88 12.99
C THR A 24 -0.70 -11.95 11.84
N SER A 25 0.60 -11.72 11.64
CA SER A 25 1.11 -10.86 10.56
C SER A 25 0.75 -11.38 9.17
N ASN A 26 0.65 -12.71 9.03
CA ASN A 26 0.30 -13.36 7.76
C ASN A 26 -1.16 -13.19 7.36
N ASP A 27 -1.98 -12.57 8.21
CA ASP A 27 -3.38 -12.26 7.92
C ASP A 27 -3.53 -10.99 7.06
N ASN A 28 -2.43 -10.25 6.83
CA ASN A 28 -2.36 -9.11 5.89
C ASN A 28 -1.16 -9.19 4.93
N PRO A 29 -1.01 -10.26 4.13
CA PRO A 29 0.20 -10.48 3.34
C PRO A 29 0.41 -9.41 2.27
N PHE A 30 -0.67 -8.80 1.78
CA PHE A 30 -0.60 -7.77 0.74
C PHE A 30 0.07 -6.48 1.25
N SER A 31 -0.41 -5.88 2.34
CA SER A 31 0.20 -4.64 2.86
C SER A 31 1.62 -4.87 3.40
N GLU A 32 1.90 -6.04 3.98
CA GLU A 32 3.24 -6.41 4.44
C GLU A 32 4.22 -6.53 3.26
N ALA A 33 3.80 -7.17 2.15
CA ALA A 33 4.60 -7.25 0.94
C ALA A 33 4.87 -5.85 0.35
N GLY A 34 3.86 -4.98 0.27
CA GLY A 34 4.03 -3.59 -0.20
C GLY A 34 5.01 -2.80 0.68
N SER A 35 4.87 -2.92 2.00
CA SER A 35 5.79 -2.29 2.97
C SER A 35 7.22 -2.79 2.84
N ARG A 36 7.40 -4.08 2.54
CA ARG A 36 8.71 -4.67 2.26
C ARG A 36 9.28 -4.11 0.96
N THR A 37 8.54 -4.15 -0.15
CA THR A 37 9.00 -3.65 -1.45
C THR A 37 9.48 -2.20 -1.36
N MET A 38 8.70 -1.34 -0.70
CA MET A 38 9.05 0.07 -0.47
C MET A 38 10.37 0.26 0.28
N LYS A 39 10.67 -0.58 1.28
CA LYS A 39 11.92 -0.50 2.08
C LYS A 39 13.14 -1.08 1.38
N TYR A 40 12.94 -2.04 0.47
CA TYR A 40 14.01 -2.71 -0.27
C TYR A 40 14.34 -2.02 -1.59
N ARG A 41 13.54 -1.02 -2.01
CA ARG A 41 13.84 -0.16 -3.16
C ARG A 41 15.15 0.61 -2.92
N SER A 42 15.93 0.77 -3.99
CA SER A 42 17.12 1.62 -3.95
C SER A 42 16.71 3.05 -3.60
N GLY A 43 17.42 3.67 -2.65
CA GLY A 43 17.13 5.03 -2.21
C GLY A 43 16.27 5.14 -0.94
N TYR A 44 15.84 4.03 -0.32
CA TYR A 44 15.16 4.09 0.98
C TYR A 44 16.09 4.68 2.07
N PRO A 45 15.77 5.85 2.66
CA PRO A 45 16.71 6.56 3.54
C PRO A 45 16.82 5.93 4.93
N LYS A 46 15.98 4.94 5.26
CA LYS A 46 15.81 4.29 6.59
C LYS A 46 15.30 5.21 7.69
N VAL A 47 15.80 6.44 7.75
CA VAL A 47 15.41 7.50 8.66
C VAL A 47 15.17 8.77 7.84
N PHE A 48 14.03 9.41 8.06
CA PHE A 48 13.68 10.67 7.42
C PHE A 48 14.02 11.84 8.35
N ALA A 49 14.43 12.98 7.77
CA ALA A 49 14.73 14.19 8.54
C ALA A 49 13.46 14.84 9.11
N ASP A 50 12.37 14.77 8.36
CA ASP A 50 11.09 15.42 8.66
C ASP A 50 9.93 14.70 7.96
N SER A 51 8.69 15.08 8.28
CA SER A 51 7.49 14.43 7.73
C SER A 51 7.29 14.68 6.24
N ASP A 52 7.76 15.82 5.71
CA ASP A 52 7.56 16.17 4.31
C ASP A 52 8.52 15.39 3.41
N SER A 53 9.76 15.21 3.85
CA SER A 53 10.70 14.26 3.26
C SER A 53 10.13 12.83 3.20
N ALA A 54 9.45 12.39 4.25
CA ALA A 54 8.80 11.07 4.28
C ALA A 54 7.64 10.98 3.28
N ARG A 55 6.78 12.01 3.22
CA ARG A 55 5.66 12.07 2.27
C ARG A 55 6.15 12.05 0.83
N ALA A 56 7.14 12.88 0.50
CA ALA A 56 7.71 12.94 -0.84
C ALA A 56 8.29 11.60 -1.29
N TYR A 57 8.99 10.89 -0.39
CA TYR A 57 9.50 9.56 -0.68
C TYR A 57 8.38 8.54 -0.94
N ILE A 58 7.32 8.55 -0.13
CA ILE A 58 6.19 7.62 -0.30
C ILE A 58 5.43 7.91 -1.60
N ASP A 59 5.22 9.18 -1.93
CA ASP A 59 4.57 9.60 -3.19
C ASP A 59 5.33 9.07 -4.40
N ASP A 60 6.65 9.31 -4.46
CA ASP A 60 7.52 8.78 -5.51
C ASP A 60 7.52 7.24 -5.55
N CYS A 61 7.53 6.59 -4.39
CA CYS A 61 7.46 5.13 -4.33
C CYS A 61 6.17 4.56 -4.89
N VAL A 62 5.02 5.15 -4.55
CA VAL A 62 3.72 4.70 -5.03
C VAL A 62 3.60 4.98 -6.53
N PHE A 63 3.93 6.18 -6.98
CA PHE A 63 3.91 6.55 -8.39
C PHE A 63 4.74 5.57 -9.24
N CYS A 64 5.98 5.31 -8.83
CA CYS A 64 6.86 4.39 -9.55
C CYS A 64 6.33 2.95 -9.52
N TYR A 65 5.77 2.50 -8.40
CA TYR A 65 5.22 1.13 -8.27
C TYR A 65 4.01 0.88 -9.17
N ASP A 66 3.09 1.86 -9.26
CA ASP A 66 1.82 1.75 -9.99
C ASP A 66 1.96 2.02 -11.50
N THR A 67 2.86 2.93 -11.91
CA THR A 67 2.88 3.44 -13.29
C THR A 67 4.13 3.07 -14.08
N GLU A 68 5.26 2.78 -13.42
CA GLU A 68 6.54 2.55 -14.11
C GLU A 68 7.06 1.12 -13.92
N HIS A 69 6.93 0.58 -12.71
CA HIS A 69 7.46 -0.74 -12.37
C HIS A 69 6.61 -1.84 -13.00
N ARG A 70 7.22 -2.62 -13.89
CA ARG A 70 6.59 -3.76 -14.56
C ARG A 70 6.76 -5.02 -13.71
N HIS A 71 5.66 -5.66 -13.34
CA HIS A 71 5.69 -6.78 -12.39
C HIS A 71 5.62 -8.12 -13.12
N SER A 72 6.59 -8.99 -12.87
CA SER A 72 6.70 -10.28 -13.57
C SER A 72 5.51 -11.22 -13.30
N TRP A 73 4.86 -11.09 -12.15
CA TRP A 73 3.71 -11.94 -11.77
C TRP A 73 2.40 -11.54 -12.47
N ILE A 74 2.35 -10.35 -13.08
CA ILE A 74 1.21 -9.87 -13.88
C ILE A 74 1.64 -9.65 -15.34
N ALA A 75 2.40 -10.61 -15.89
CA ALA A 75 2.84 -10.60 -17.29
C ALA A 75 3.61 -9.33 -17.71
N LEU A 76 4.35 -8.71 -16.78
CA LEU A 76 5.08 -7.46 -16.98
C LEU A 76 4.17 -6.27 -17.31
N PHE A 77 2.90 -6.28 -16.91
CA PHE A 77 2.09 -5.06 -16.85
C PHE A 77 2.43 -4.25 -15.58
N THR A 78 2.10 -2.97 -15.59
CA THR A 78 2.06 -2.16 -14.37
C THR A 78 0.72 -2.37 -13.66
N PRO A 79 0.64 -2.13 -12.34
CA PRO A 79 -0.62 -2.25 -11.60
C PRO A 79 -1.71 -1.34 -12.18
N GLU A 80 -1.35 -0.14 -12.63
CA GLU A 80 -2.27 0.78 -13.33
C GLU A 80 -2.87 0.11 -14.57
N GLN A 81 -2.04 -0.43 -15.47
CA GLN A 81 -2.50 -1.11 -16.69
C GLN A 81 -3.45 -2.28 -16.38
N VAL A 82 -3.15 -3.06 -15.34
CA VAL A 82 -4.04 -4.16 -14.90
C VAL A 82 -5.34 -3.62 -14.32
N HIS A 83 -5.32 -2.47 -13.66
CA HIS A 83 -6.50 -1.84 -13.07
C HIS A 83 -7.42 -1.24 -14.13
N ASP A 84 -6.87 -0.51 -15.12
CA ASP A 84 -7.65 0.18 -16.14
C ASP A 84 -7.95 -0.69 -17.38
N GLY A 85 -7.16 -1.74 -17.61
CA GLY A 85 -7.33 -2.69 -18.70
C GLY A 85 -6.65 -2.30 -20.02
N SER A 86 -5.65 -1.42 -19.98
CA SER A 86 -4.83 -0.99 -21.13
C SER A 86 -3.71 -1.95 -21.54
#